data_AF-A0A835IYR8-F1
#
_entry.id   AF-A0A835IYR8-F1
#
_cell.length_a   1.000
_cell.length_b   1.000
_cell.length_c   1.000
_cell.angle_alpha   90.00
_cell.angle_beta   90.00
_cell.angle_gamma   90.00
#
_symmetry.space_group_name_H-M   'P 1'
#
loop_
_entity.id
_entity.type
_entity.pdbx_description
1 polymer ?
#
loop_
_entity_poly.entity_id
_entity_poly.type
_entity_poly.pdbx_seq_one_letter_code
_entity_poly.pdbx_strand_id
1 'polypeptide(L)'
;MFPNGITVLSLFTGIGGAEIALHRLGIPLKTVVSVGVSEVSRSIFRSWWEQTCQTGNLIEIEDVQQLSVDKLQNYIISLGGFDLVVGGHHIDGLQGEQSVLFHEFYRIVDSVKCLMSSQR
;
A
#
# COMPACT_ATOMS: atom_id res chain seq x y z
N MET A 1 -19.20 6.08 5.65
CA MET A 1 -18.79 4.89 4.87
C MET A 1 -18.28 5.39 3.52
N PHE A 2 -17.34 4.70 2.87
CA PHE A 2 -16.74 5.11 1.59
C PHE A 2 -17.48 4.44 0.40
N PRO A 3 -18.58 5.02 -0.14
CA PRO A 3 -19.41 4.34 -1.14
C PRO A 3 -18.70 4.16 -2.48
N ASN A 4 -17.74 5.03 -2.80
CA ASN A 4 -16.96 4.99 -4.03
C ASN A 4 -15.67 4.16 -3.89
N GLY A 5 -15.53 3.45 -2.78
CA GLY A 5 -14.30 2.76 -2.41
C GLY A 5 -13.18 3.71 -1.97
N ILE A 6 -12.02 3.11 -1.69
CA ILE A 6 -10.82 3.81 -1.24
C ILE A 6 -9.60 3.45 -2.08
N THR A 7 -8.66 4.39 -2.19
CA THR A 7 -7.32 4.16 -2.73
C THR A 7 -6.34 3.89 -1.59
N VAL A 8 -5.67 2.75 -1.62
CA VAL A 8 -4.80 2.26 -0.53
C VAL A 8 -3.36 2.18 -1.00
N LEU A 9 -2.43 2.72 -0.20
CA LEU A 9 -1.00 2.41 -0.29
C LEU A 9 -0.64 1.43 0.82
N SER A 10 -0.28 0.22 0.45
CA SER A 10 0.02 -0.89 1.36
C SER A 10 1.51 -1.20 1.34
N LEU A 11 2.20 -0.83 2.40
CA LEU A 11 3.64 -1.03 2.57
C LEU A 11 3.90 -2.33 3.32
N PHE A 12 4.79 -3.17 2.79
CA PHE A 12 5.06 -4.50 3.35
C PHE A 12 3.80 -5.36 3.38
N THR A 13 3.05 -5.38 2.27
CA THR A 13 1.70 -5.96 2.16
C THR A 13 1.60 -7.42 2.62
N GLY A 14 2.69 -8.19 2.50
CA GLY A 14 2.68 -9.62 2.79
C GLY A 14 1.62 -10.31 1.93
N ILE A 15 0.69 -11.03 2.56
CA ILE A 15 -0.39 -11.76 1.88
C ILE A 15 -1.70 -10.95 1.73
N GLY A 16 -1.68 -9.63 1.99
CA GLY A 16 -2.84 -8.76 1.79
C GLY A 16 -3.81 -8.66 2.97
N GLY A 17 -3.31 -8.78 4.22
CA GLY A 17 -4.16 -8.84 5.40
C GLY A 17 -5.07 -7.61 5.59
N ALA A 18 -4.56 -6.41 5.28
CA ALA A 18 -5.33 -5.17 5.40
C ALA A 18 -6.45 -5.10 4.34
N GLU A 19 -6.15 -5.49 3.12
CA GLU A 19 -7.06 -5.50 1.98
C GLU A 19 -8.16 -6.55 2.15
N ILE A 20 -7.81 -7.73 2.66
CA ILE A 20 -8.77 -8.76 3.06
C ILE A 20 -9.70 -8.22 4.15
N ALA A 21 -9.17 -7.52 5.16
CA ALA A 21 -10.00 -6.93 6.22
C ALA A 21 -10.97 -5.88 5.67
N LEU A 22 -10.49 -4.97 4.81
CA LEU A 22 -11.31 -3.95 4.15
C LEU A 22 -12.41 -4.58 3.29
N HIS A 23 -12.08 -5.61 2.51
CA HIS A 23 -13.05 -6.37 1.72
C HIS A 23 -14.12 -7.02 2.61
N ARG A 24 -13.72 -7.64 3.73
CA ARG A 24 -14.67 -8.26 4.69
C ARG A 24 -15.54 -7.23 5.41
N LEU A 25 -15.09 -5.99 5.53
CA LEU A 25 -15.87 -4.87 6.04
C LEU A 25 -16.82 -4.26 4.99
N GLY A 26 -16.82 -4.77 3.75
CA GLY A 26 -17.65 -4.26 2.67
C GLY A 26 -17.18 -2.90 2.14
N ILE A 27 -15.92 -2.53 2.35
CA ILE A 27 -15.33 -1.30 1.81
C ILE A 27 -14.73 -1.63 0.44
N PRO A 28 -15.23 -1.03 -0.66
CA PRO A 28 -14.69 -1.31 -1.99
C PRO A 28 -13.24 -0.83 -2.13
N LEU A 29 -12.40 -1.65 -2.75
CA LEU A 29 -11.00 -1.31 -3.06
C LEU A 29 -10.95 -0.71 -4.46
N LYS A 30 -10.81 0.63 -4.57
CA LYS A 30 -10.77 1.31 -5.87
C LYS A 30 -9.43 1.10 -6.57
N THR A 31 -8.35 1.38 -5.85
CA THR A 31 -6.98 1.09 -6.29
C THR A 31 -6.15 0.69 -5.07
N VAL A 32 -5.38 -0.39 -5.18
CA VAL A 32 -4.39 -0.79 -4.18
C VAL A 32 -3.02 -0.75 -4.82
N VAL A 33 -2.13 0.06 -4.26
CA VAL A 33 -0.69 0.01 -4.53
C VAL A 33 -0.04 -0.84 -3.44
N SER A 34 0.29 -2.09 -3.76
CA SER A 34 0.92 -3.03 -2.82
C SER A 34 2.43 -3.04 -3.01
N VAL A 35 3.16 -3.11 -1.88
CA VAL A 35 4.62 -3.10 -1.87
C VAL A 35 5.12 -4.27 -1.05
N GLY A 36 5.90 -5.16 -1.65
CA GLY A 36 6.46 -6.31 -0.94
C GLY A 36 7.45 -7.13 -1.76
N VAL A 37 8.55 -7.51 -1.12
CA VAL A 37 9.70 -8.18 -1.76
C VAL A 37 9.47 -9.66 -2.06
N SER A 38 8.58 -10.32 -1.30
CA SER A 38 8.33 -11.76 -1.42
C SER A 38 7.38 -12.05 -2.59
N GLU A 39 7.91 -12.62 -3.68
CA GLU A 39 7.05 -13.03 -4.80
C GLU A 39 6.02 -14.09 -4.41
N VAL A 40 6.34 -14.96 -3.47
CA VAL A 40 5.36 -15.95 -2.96
C VAL A 40 4.18 -15.21 -2.32
N SER A 41 4.45 -14.20 -1.52
CA SER A 41 3.40 -13.41 -0.85
C SER A 41 2.58 -12.59 -1.86
N ARG A 42 3.24 -11.97 -2.84
CA ARG A 42 2.57 -11.26 -3.95
C ARG A 42 1.69 -12.20 -4.77
N SER A 43 2.18 -13.38 -5.13
CA SER A 43 1.42 -14.39 -5.87
C SER A 43 0.17 -14.86 -5.10
N ILE A 44 0.29 -15.06 -3.77
CA ILE A 44 -0.86 -15.37 -2.91
C ILE A 44 -1.88 -14.24 -2.92
N PHE A 45 -1.42 -12.99 -2.76
CA PHE A 45 -2.30 -11.83 -2.74
C PHE A 45 -2.99 -11.60 -4.08
N ARG A 46 -2.27 -11.74 -5.20
CA ARG A 46 -2.82 -11.69 -6.57
C ARG A 46 -3.88 -12.77 -6.79
N SER A 47 -3.60 -13.99 -6.34
CA SER A 47 -4.58 -15.10 -6.40
C SER A 47 -5.86 -14.77 -5.64
N TRP A 48 -5.74 -14.19 -4.44
CA TRP A 48 -6.91 -13.74 -3.67
C TRP A 48 -7.67 -12.59 -4.38
N TRP A 49 -6.95 -11.64 -4.97
CA TRP A 49 -7.53 -10.52 -5.70
C TRP A 49 -8.42 -10.99 -6.86
N GLU A 50 -7.94 -11.96 -7.64
CA GLU A 50 -8.66 -12.56 -8.76
C GLU A 50 -9.85 -13.42 -8.28
N GLN A 51 -9.63 -14.27 -7.26
CA GLN A 51 -10.66 -15.17 -6.74
C GLN A 51 -11.85 -14.45 -6.09
N THR A 52 -11.61 -13.26 -5.53
CA THR A 52 -12.68 -12.41 -4.98
C THR A 52 -13.29 -11.46 -5.99
N CYS A 53 -12.89 -11.56 -7.26
CA CYS A 53 -13.37 -10.73 -8.37
C CYS A 53 -13.32 -9.23 -8.04
N GLN A 54 -12.23 -8.75 -7.44
CA GLN A 54 -12.07 -7.33 -7.19
C GLN A 54 -12.14 -6.56 -8.52
N THR A 55 -12.94 -5.48 -8.53
CA THR A 55 -13.17 -4.66 -9.73
C THR A 55 -12.26 -3.44 -9.83
N GLY A 56 -11.51 -3.15 -8.76
CA GLY A 56 -10.52 -2.08 -8.73
C GLY A 56 -9.20 -2.46 -9.38
N ASN A 57 -8.22 -1.58 -9.25
CA ASN A 57 -6.87 -1.78 -9.79
C ASN A 57 -5.91 -2.28 -8.70
N LEU A 58 -5.10 -3.29 -9.03
CA LEU A 58 -3.97 -3.73 -8.22
C LEU A 58 -2.66 -3.34 -8.92
N ILE A 59 -1.83 -2.56 -8.26
CA ILE A 59 -0.51 -2.14 -8.72
C ILE A 59 0.52 -2.70 -7.74
N GLU A 60 1.33 -3.65 -8.20
CA GLU A 60 2.33 -4.30 -7.36
C GLU A 60 3.73 -3.70 -7.56
N ILE A 61 4.43 -3.45 -6.45
CA ILE A 61 5.80 -2.94 -6.42
C ILE A 61 6.63 -3.91 -5.56
N GLU A 62 7.80 -4.28 -6.04
CA GLU A 62 8.65 -5.25 -5.35
C GLU A 62 9.35 -4.68 -4.13
N ASP A 63 9.98 -3.52 -4.30
CA ASP A 63 10.82 -2.94 -3.27
C ASP A 63 10.31 -1.54 -2.90
N VAL A 64 10.24 -1.28 -1.60
CA VAL A 64 9.90 0.01 -1.02
C VAL A 64 10.86 1.12 -1.49
N GLN A 65 12.11 0.78 -1.79
CA GLN A 65 13.09 1.71 -2.35
C GLN A 65 12.69 2.23 -3.74
N GLN A 66 11.80 1.54 -4.47
CA GLN A 66 11.28 2.01 -5.75
C GLN A 66 10.25 3.14 -5.59
N LEU A 67 9.77 3.41 -4.37
CA LEU A 67 8.88 4.54 -4.07
C LEU A 67 9.69 5.82 -3.82
N SER A 68 10.23 6.38 -4.92
CA SER A 68 10.76 7.74 -4.91
C SER A 68 9.64 8.77 -4.73
N VAL A 69 10.00 10.00 -4.33
CA VAL A 69 9.06 11.11 -4.19
C VAL A 69 8.34 11.39 -5.52
N ASP A 70 9.06 11.35 -6.64
CA ASP A 70 8.46 11.53 -7.98
C ASP A 70 7.44 10.44 -8.32
N LYS A 71 7.75 9.18 -7.98
CA LYS A 71 6.82 8.06 -8.22
C LYS A 71 5.57 8.18 -7.35
N LEU A 72 5.72 8.57 -6.08
CA LEU A 72 4.61 8.87 -5.19
C LEU A 72 3.76 10.03 -5.72
N GLN A 73 4.38 11.10 -6.19
CA GLN A 73 3.70 12.24 -6.80
C GLN A 73 2.90 11.81 -8.04
N ASN A 74 3.49 10.99 -8.91
CA ASN A 74 2.79 10.46 -10.09
C ASN A 74 1.58 9.61 -9.70
N TYR A 75 1.68 8.77 -8.67
CA TYR A 75 0.53 8.03 -8.16
C TYR A 75 -0.53 8.95 -7.55
N ILE A 76 -0.14 9.96 -6.78
CA ILE A 76 -1.08 10.91 -6.20
C ILE A 76 -1.86 11.64 -7.30
N ILE A 77 -1.17 12.14 -8.34
CA ILE A 77 -1.79 12.81 -9.49
C ILE A 77 -2.72 11.86 -10.26
N SER A 78 -2.26 10.64 -10.57
CA SER A 78 -3.02 9.71 -11.42
C SER A 78 -4.19 9.04 -10.71
N LEU A 79 -4.09 8.79 -9.40
CA LEU A 79 -5.09 8.07 -8.61
C LEU A 79 -6.04 9.00 -7.84
N GLY A 80 -5.71 10.29 -7.72
CA GLY A 80 -6.43 11.27 -6.90
C GLY A 80 -6.05 11.20 -5.42
N GLY A 81 -4.84 10.73 -5.11
CA GLY A 81 -4.33 10.56 -3.75
C GLY A 81 -4.61 9.19 -3.12
N PHE A 82 -4.19 9.05 -1.86
CA PHE A 82 -4.37 7.85 -1.04
C PHE A 82 -5.27 8.17 0.15
N ASP A 83 -6.34 7.41 0.33
CA ASP A 83 -7.25 7.55 1.49
C ASP A 83 -6.69 6.84 2.73
N LEU A 84 -5.88 5.81 2.51
CA LEU A 84 -5.26 5.01 3.55
C LEU A 84 -3.83 4.64 3.14
N VAL A 85 -2.88 4.93 4.04
CA VAL A 85 -1.53 4.34 4.01
C VAL A 85 -1.45 3.36 5.16
N VAL A 86 -1.20 2.08 4.86
CA VAL A 86 -1.11 0.99 5.84
C VAL A 86 0.21 0.27 5.66
N GLY A 87 0.75 -0.27 6.74
CA GLY A 87 1.90 -1.17 6.66
C GLY A 87 2.17 -1.86 7.97
N GLY A 88 2.77 -3.04 7.88
CA GLY A 88 3.09 -3.88 9.03
C GLY A 88 4.29 -4.75 8.70
N HIS A 89 5.28 -4.75 9.60
CA HIS A 89 6.50 -5.54 9.47
C HIS A 89 6.61 -6.49 10.66
N HIS A 90 7.16 -7.69 10.45
CA HIS A 90 7.44 -8.66 11.51
C HIS A 90 8.62 -8.17 12.36
N ILE A 91 8.30 -7.59 13.52
CA ILE A 91 9.29 -7.07 14.48
C ILE A 91 9.85 -8.22 15.33
N ASP A 92 11.07 -8.68 15.04
CA ASP A 92 11.90 -9.44 15.99
C ASP A 92 12.79 -8.51 16.83
N GLY A 93 12.27 -7.32 17.17
CA GLY A 93 12.95 -6.29 17.96
C GLY A 93 13.33 -5.03 17.18
N LEU A 94 13.56 -3.92 17.90
CA LEU A 94 13.92 -2.61 17.34
C LEU A 94 15.42 -2.42 17.05
N GLN A 95 16.23 -3.47 17.16
CA GLN A 95 17.68 -3.43 16.93
C GLN A 95 18.07 -4.28 15.71
N GLY A 96 18.72 -3.66 14.72
CA GLY A 96 19.26 -4.33 13.53
C GLY A 96 18.87 -3.64 12.21
N GLU A 97 19.24 -4.24 11.07
CA GLU A 97 18.91 -3.77 9.70
C GLU A 97 17.40 -3.53 9.47
N GLN A 98 16.55 -4.08 10.34
CA GLN A 98 15.11 -3.89 10.32
C GLN A 98 14.67 -2.46 10.73
N SER A 99 15.54 -1.61 11.28
CA SER A 99 15.21 -0.19 11.49
C SER A 99 15.03 0.57 10.18
N VAL A 100 15.71 0.13 9.10
CA VAL A 100 15.68 0.80 7.79
C VAL A 100 14.28 0.76 7.19
N LEU A 101 13.58 -0.37 7.31
CA LEU A 101 12.21 -0.53 6.80
C LEU A 101 11.20 0.35 7.56
N PHE A 102 11.42 0.56 8.87
CA PHE A 102 10.63 1.50 9.64
C PHE A 102 10.88 2.96 9.20
N HIS A 103 12.14 3.32 8.92
CA HIS A 103 12.47 4.63 8.36
C HIS A 103 11.84 4.84 6.97
N GLU A 104 11.82 3.82 6.13
CA GLU A 104 11.15 3.87 4.82
C GLU A 104 9.64 4.06 4.95
N PHE A 105 8.99 3.37 5.89
CA PHE A 105 7.58 3.59 6.18
C PHE A 105 7.31 5.05 6.55
N TYR A 106 8.07 5.58 7.51
CA TYR A 106 7.93 6.96 7.95
C TYR A 106 8.17 7.95 6.81
N ARG A 107 9.25 7.76 6.05
CA ARG A 107 9.61 8.57 4.87
C ARG A 107 8.45 8.64 3.88
N ILE A 108 7.83 7.50 3.57
CA ILE A 108 6.74 7.43 2.60
C ILE A 108 5.48 8.11 3.15
N VAL A 109 5.11 7.85 4.40
CA VAL A 109 3.94 8.49 5.02
C VAL A 109 4.10 10.01 5.04
N ASP A 110 5.27 10.51 5.42
CA ASP A 110 5.57 11.95 5.43
C ASP A 110 5.53 12.55 4.02
N SER A 111 6.13 11.86 3.03
CA SER A 111 6.11 12.27 1.63
C SER A 111 4.68 12.35 1.08
N VAL A 112 3.85 11.33 1.33
CA VAL A 112 2.43 11.30 0.89
C VAL A 112 1.67 12.47 1.52
N LYS A 113 1.86 12.73 2.82
CA LYS A 113 1.22 13.87 3.51
C LYS A 113 1.62 15.20 2.89
N CYS A 114 2.91 15.43 2.69
CA CYS A 114 3.45 16.67 2.13
C CYS A 114 2.92 16.92 0.71
N LEU A 115 3.01 15.90 -0.16
CA LEU A 115 2.53 15.97 -1.54
C LEU A 115 1.02 16.20 -1.63
N MET A 116 0.22 15.49 -0.83
CA MET A 116 -1.24 15.67 -0.81
C MET A 116 -1.67 17.04 -0.23
N SER A 117 -0.88 17.61 0.69
CA SER A 117 -1.14 18.96 1.23
C SER A 117 -0.83 20.07 0.22
N SER A 118 0.14 19.83 -0.67
CA SER A 118 0.59 20.79 -1.69
C SER A 118 -0.32 20.85 -2.92
N GLN A 119 -1.26 19.91 -3.06
CA GLN A 119 -2.26 19.89 -4.15
C GLN A 119 -3.60 20.54 -3.78
N ARG A 120 -3.70 21.16 -2.59
CA ARG A 120 -4.88 21.91 -2.17
C ARG A 120 -4.83 23.37 -2.56
#